data_AF-Q6EDY9-F1
#
_entry.id   AF-Q6EDY9-F1
#
_cell.length_a   1.000
_cell.length_b   1.000
_cell.length_c   1.000
_cell.angle_alpha   90.00
_cell.angle_beta   90.00
_cell.angle_gamma   90.00
#
_symmetry.space_group_name_H-M   'P 1'
#
loop_
_entity.id
_entity.type
_entity.pdbx_description
1 polymer ?
#
loop_
_entity_poly.entity_id
_entity_poly.type
_entity_poly.pdbx_seq_one_letter_code
_entity_poly.pdbx_strand_id
1 'polypeptide(L)'
;RDGEKKSINAEEVVVGDLVEVKGGDRIPADLRIISAHGCKVDNSSLTGESEPQTRTPDFSNENPLETRNIAFFSTNCVEGTARGIVISTGDRTVMGRIATLASGLEVGRTPISIEIEHFIHIITGVAVFLGVSFFVLSLILGYSWLEAVIFLIGIIVANVPEGLLATVTVCLTLTAKRMAKKNCLVKNLEAVETLGSTSTICSDKTGTLTQNRMTVAHMWFDNQIHEADTTENQSGTSFDRSSATWAALARVAGLCNRAVFLAEQSNIPILKRDVAGDASESALLKCIELCC
;
A
#
# COMPACT_ATOMS: atom_id res chain seq x y z
N ARG A 1 -5.28 -23.92 27.30
CA ARG A 1 -6.54 -24.69 27.48
C ARG A 1 -6.34 -25.64 28.66
N ASP A 2 -7.36 -25.88 29.48
CA ASP A 2 -7.28 -26.76 30.66
C ASP A 2 -6.15 -26.41 31.66
N GLY A 3 -5.84 -25.11 31.80
CA GLY A 3 -4.75 -24.63 32.67
C GLY A 3 -3.32 -24.82 32.10
N GLU A 4 -3.18 -25.46 30.95
CA GLU A 4 -1.88 -25.71 30.32
C GLU A 4 -1.64 -24.81 29.09
N LYS A 5 -0.37 -24.44 28.88
CA LYS A 5 0.11 -23.77 27.67
C LYS A 5 0.37 -24.82 26.59
N LYS A 6 -0.28 -24.67 25.44
CA LYS A 6 -0.13 -25.55 24.28
C LYS A 6 0.04 -24.69 23.03
N SER A 7 0.98 -25.07 22.16
CA SER A 7 1.11 -24.48 20.83
C SER A 7 0.17 -25.23 19.89
N ILE A 8 -0.76 -24.52 19.27
CA ILE A 8 -1.76 -25.07 18.35
C ILE A 8 -1.74 -24.26 17.04
N ASN A 9 -2.34 -24.80 16.00
CA ASN A 9 -2.52 -24.03 14.76
C ASN A 9 -3.42 -22.80 15.04
N ALA A 10 -3.10 -21.65 14.45
CA ALA A 10 -3.88 -20.42 14.59
C ALA A 10 -5.33 -20.60 14.10
N GLU A 11 -5.55 -21.49 13.13
CA GLU A 11 -6.89 -21.84 12.62
C GLU A 11 -7.77 -22.56 13.66
N GLU A 12 -7.15 -23.21 14.65
CA GLU A 12 -7.85 -23.92 15.72
C GLU A 12 -8.22 -23.00 16.91
N VAL A 13 -7.82 -21.73 16.87
CA VAL A 13 -8.12 -20.74 17.92
C VAL A 13 -9.59 -20.34 17.84
N VAL A 14 -10.29 -20.37 18.98
CA VAL A 14 -11.71 -20.02 19.07
C VAL A 14 -11.94 -18.86 20.03
N VAL A 15 -13.10 -18.21 19.89
CA VAL A 15 -13.52 -17.12 20.79
C VAL A 15 -13.62 -17.65 22.23
N GLY A 16 -13.08 -16.88 23.18
CA GLY A 16 -13.01 -17.25 24.60
C GLY A 16 -11.72 -17.96 25.01
N ASP A 17 -10.87 -18.39 24.08
CA ASP A 17 -9.56 -18.95 24.43
C ASP A 17 -8.66 -17.89 25.09
N LEU A 18 -7.84 -18.33 26.05
CA LEU A 18 -6.74 -17.54 26.61
C LEU A 18 -5.47 -17.76 25.78
N VAL A 19 -5.00 -16.70 25.15
CA VAL A 19 -3.80 -16.68 24.31
C VAL A 19 -2.69 -15.90 25.00
N GLU A 20 -1.46 -16.41 24.92
CA GLU A 20 -0.25 -15.70 25.34
C GLU A 20 0.58 -15.35 24.09
N VAL A 21 1.10 -14.13 24.05
CA VAL A 21 1.96 -13.60 22.98
C VAL A 21 3.24 -13.03 23.58
N LYS A 22 4.36 -13.18 22.86
CA LYS A 22 5.66 -12.60 23.22
C LYS A 22 6.24 -11.81 22.05
N GLY A 23 7.22 -10.96 22.33
CA GLY A 23 7.98 -10.23 21.30
C GLY A 23 8.47 -11.15 20.18
N GLY A 24 8.18 -10.77 18.94
CA GLY A 24 8.41 -11.55 17.72
C GLY A 24 7.19 -12.32 17.22
N ASP A 25 6.18 -12.58 18.06
CA ASP A 25 4.99 -13.32 17.64
C ASP A 25 3.96 -12.42 16.93
N ARG A 26 3.30 -12.98 15.92
CA ARG A 26 2.12 -12.36 15.30
C ARG A 26 0.88 -12.63 16.12
N ILE A 27 0.02 -11.63 16.28
CA ILE A 27 -1.22 -11.74 17.02
C ILE A 27 -2.21 -12.64 16.23
N PRO A 28 -2.67 -13.78 16.78
CA PRO A 28 -3.38 -14.82 16.02
C PRO A 28 -4.86 -14.52 15.77
N ALA A 29 -5.46 -13.65 16.58
CA ALA A 29 -6.88 -13.27 16.54
C ALA A 29 -7.06 -11.91 17.24
N ASP A 30 -8.24 -11.30 17.21
CA ASP A 30 -8.44 -10.10 18.04
C ASP A 30 -8.55 -10.52 19.51
N LEU A 31 -7.73 -9.91 20.36
CA LEU A 31 -7.58 -10.26 21.78
C LEU A 31 -7.95 -9.08 22.67
N ARG A 32 -8.71 -9.34 23.74
CA ARG A 32 -8.86 -8.45 24.88
C ARG A 32 -7.76 -8.75 25.89
N ILE A 33 -6.82 -7.83 26.08
CA ILE A 33 -5.64 -7.99 26.95
C ILE A 33 -6.05 -8.01 28.43
N ILE A 34 -5.73 -9.08 29.14
CA ILE A 34 -6.02 -9.21 30.57
C ILE A 34 -4.77 -9.11 31.45
N SER A 35 -3.58 -9.25 30.87
CA SER A 35 -2.29 -9.07 31.53
C SER A 35 -1.22 -8.70 30.51
N ALA A 36 -0.33 -7.76 30.85
CA ALA A 36 0.76 -7.37 29.96
C ALA A 36 1.99 -6.93 30.77
N HIS A 37 3.18 -7.27 30.28
CA HIS A 37 4.46 -6.87 30.85
C HIS A 37 5.34 -6.30 29.74
N GLY A 38 5.46 -4.97 29.71
CA GLY A 38 6.24 -4.24 28.70
C GLY A 38 5.81 -4.54 27.26
N CYS A 39 4.56 -4.97 27.05
CA CYS A 39 4.09 -5.39 25.74
C CYS A 39 3.88 -4.17 24.83
N LYS A 40 4.52 -4.19 23.67
CA LYS A 40 4.23 -3.25 22.57
C LYS A 40 3.90 -4.01 21.30
N VAL A 41 2.96 -3.50 20.54
CA VAL A 41 2.51 -4.08 19.26
C VAL A 41 2.73 -3.09 18.12
N ASP A 42 3.05 -3.61 16.94
CA ASP A 42 3.08 -2.84 15.70
C ASP A 42 1.71 -2.91 15.02
N ASN A 43 1.03 -1.76 14.99
CA ASN A 43 -0.28 -1.58 14.37
C ASN A 43 -0.20 -1.01 12.93
N SER A 44 0.97 -1.08 12.29
CA SER A 44 1.19 -0.57 10.92
C SER A 44 0.21 -1.15 9.90
N SER A 45 -0.17 -2.43 10.04
CA SER A 45 -1.17 -3.07 9.17
C SER A 45 -2.57 -2.44 9.24
N LEU A 46 -2.91 -1.75 10.33
CA LEU A 46 -4.21 -1.10 10.55
C LEU A 46 -4.15 0.41 10.38
N THR A 47 -3.06 1.02 10.80
CA THR A 47 -2.93 2.48 10.93
C THR A 47 -1.97 3.10 9.90
N GLY A 48 -1.14 2.29 9.25
CA GLY A 48 -0.04 2.75 8.40
C GLY A 48 1.19 3.23 9.17
N GLU A 49 1.11 3.35 10.51
CA GLU A 49 2.20 3.85 11.34
C GLU A 49 2.93 2.69 12.04
N SER A 50 4.27 2.65 11.92
CA SER A 50 5.11 1.57 12.46
C SER A 50 5.61 1.83 13.89
N GLU A 51 5.15 2.89 14.54
CA GLU A 51 5.53 3.21 15.92
C GLU A 51 4.91 2.19 16.90
N PRO A 52 5.72 1.46 17.69
CA PRO A 52 5.20 0.43 18.59
C PRO A 52 4.25 1.00 19.66
N GLN A 53 3.03 0.49 19.69
CA GLN A 53 1.99 0.91 20.61
C GLN A 53 1.93 0.02 21.85
N THR A 54 2.02 0.64 23.03
CA THR A 54 1.97 -0.10 24.31
C THR A 54 0.60 -0.76 24.52
N ARG A 55 0.58 -1.98 25.07
CA ARG A 55 -0.64 -2.69 25.46
C ARG A 55 -0.72 -2.85 26.98
N THR A 56 -1.89 -2.57 27.54
CA THR A 56 -2.18 -2.65 28.99
C THR A 56 -3.54 -3.29 29.22
N PRO A 57 -3.79 -3.95 30.36
CA PRO A 57 -5.10 -4.57 30.61
C PRO A 57 -6.22 -3.55 30.84
N ASP A 58 -5.87 -2.35 31.31
CA ASP A 58 -6.82 -1.28 31.63
C ASP A 58 -7.35 -0.59 30.37
N PHE A 59 -8.66 -0.32 30.37
CA PHE A 59 -9.31 0.45 29.33
C PHE A 59 -8.78 1.88 29.29
N SER A 60 -8.45 2.37 28.09
CA SER A 60 -7.83 3.68 27.92
C SER A 60 -8.56 4.61 26.96
N ASN A 61 -9.44 4.11 26.09
CA ASN A 61 -10.13 4.91 25.07
C ASN A 61 -11.43 4.23 24.63
N GLU A 62 -12.49 5.00 24.41
CA GLU A 62 -13.78 4.53 23.86
C GLU A 62 -13.64 3.92 22.46
N ASN A 63 -12.74 4.47 21.63
CA ASN A 63 -12.43 3.91 20.33
C ASN A 63 -11.65 2.59 20.51
N PRO A 64 -12.19 1.44 20.07
CA PRO A 64 -11.50 0.17 20.18
C PRO A 64 -10.14 0.15 19.49
N LEU A 65 -9.96 0.91 18.39
CA LEU A 65 -8.71 0.97 17.64
C LEU A 65 -7.58 1.70 18.39
N GLU A 66 -7.94 2.59 19.30
CA GLU A 66 -6.98 3.41 20.07
C GLU A 66 -6.76 2.89 21.49
N THR A 67 -7.68 2.10 22.04
CA THR A 67 -7.50 1.55 23.38
C THR A 67 -6.30 0.61 23.45
N ARG A 68 -5.60 0.64 24.58
CA ARG A 68 -4.40 -0.17 24.83
C ARG A 68 -4.71 -1.61 25.20
N ASN A 69 -5.97 -1.90 25.47
CA ASN A 69 -6.41 -3.16 26.05
C ASN A 69 -6.97 -4.16 25.04
N ILE A 70 -6.74 -3.87 23.75
CA ILE A 70 -7.03 -4.73 22.61
C ILE A 70 -5.76 -4.92 21.80
N ALA A 71 -5.52 -6.15 21.33
CA ALA A 71 -4.54 -6.46 20.29
C ALA A 71 -5.26 -7.06 19.08
N PHE A 72 -4.83 -6.74 17.88
CA PHE A 72 -5.58 -7.02 16.66
C PHE A 72 -4.93 -8.12 15.83
N PHE A 73 -5.76 -8.91 15.16
CA PHE A 73 -5.29 -9.84 14.14
C PHE A 73 -4.44 -9.11 13.09
N SER A 74 -3.38 -9.77 12.61
CA SER A 74 -2.37 -9.24 11.68
C SER A 74 -1.36 -8.23 12.24
N THR A 75 -1.46 -7.82 13.51
CA THR A 75 -0.42 -7.03 14.19
C THR A 75 0.67 -7.94 14.76
N ASN A 76 1.84 -7.39 15.05
CA ASN A 76 2.97 -8.12 15.62
C ASN A 76 3.30 -7.60 17.02
N CYS A 77 3.56 -8.50 17.97
CA CYS A 77 4.15 -8.11 19.24
C CYS A 77 5.63 -7.79 19.01
N VAL A 78 6.03 -6.54 19.21
CA VAL A 78 7.41 -6.09 18.99
C VAL A 78 8.28 -6.49 20.16
N GLU A 79 7.80 -6.25 21.38
CA GLU A 79 8.52 -6.56 22.62
C GLU A 79 7.55 -6.87 23.77
N GLY A 80 8.10 -7.41 24.85
CA GLY A 80 7.37 -7.78 26.05
C GLY A 80 6.53 -9.05 25.90
N THR A 81 5.61 -9.24 26.84
CA THR A 81 4.67 -10.38 26.85
C THR A 81 3.27 -9.91 27.22
N ALA A 82 2.25 -10.53 26.65
CA ALA A 82 0.86 -10.27 27.00
C ALA A 82 0.01 -11.54 26.98
N ARG A 83 -1.07 -11.51 27.76
CA ARG A 83 -2.13 -12.52 27.76
C ARG A 83 -3.44 -11.85 27.46
N GLY A 84 -4.25 -12.46 26.60
CA GLY A 84 -5.54 -11.92 26.22
C GLY A 84 -6.56 -13.01 25.91
N ILE A 85 -7.83 -12.67 26.09
CA ILE A 85 -8.96 -13.51 25.73
C ILE A 85 -9.35 -13.20 24.29
N VAL A 86 -9.53 -14.22 23.47
CA VAL A 86 -9.96 -14.06 22.08
C VAL A 86 -11.39 -13.52 22.04
N ILE A 87 -11.58 -12.38 21.37
CA ILE A 87 -12.91 -11.73 21.20
C ILE A 87 -13.48 -11.92 19.79
N SER A 88 -12.63 -12.01 18.77
CA SER A 88 -13.04 -12.26 17.37
C SER A 88 -12.02 -13.13 16.64
N THR A 89 -12.49 -13.99 15.74
CA THR A 89 -11.67 -14.90 14.92
C THR A 89 -12.06 -14.82 13.44
N GLY A 90 -11.10 -15.11 12.55
CA GLY A 90 -11.29 -15.16 11.10
C GLY A 90 -11.87 -13.85 10.52
N ASP A 91 -12.86 -13.98 9.64
CA ASP A 91 -13.51 -12.87 8.94
C ASP A 91 -14.21 -11.87 9.88
N ARG A 92 -14.48 -12.25 11.14
CA ARG A 92 -15.08 -11.34 12.14
C ARG A 92 -14.07 -10.44 12.83
N THR A 93 -12.76 -10.70 12.66
CA THR A 93 -11.72 -9.80 13.15
C THR A 93 -11.75 -8.46 12.42
N VAL A 94 -11.15 -7.42 12.99
CA VAL A 94 -11.06 -6.10 12.33
C VAL A 94 -10.41 -6.22 10.95
N MET A 95 -9.23 -6.86 10.87
CA MET A 95 -8.54 -7.07 9.60
C MET A 95 -9.25 -8.06 8.68
N GLY A 96 -9.95 -9.07 9.23
CA GLY A 96 -10.78 -9.97 8.45
C GLY A 96 -11.89 -9.22 7.71
N ARG A 97 -12.60 -8.33 8.41
CA ARG A 97 -13.63 -7.47 7.80
C ARG A 97 -13.04 -6.54 6.74
N ILE A 98 -11.87 -5.95 6.99
CA ILE A 98 -11.17 -5.10 6.01
C ILE A 98 -10.80 -5.90 4.76
N ALA A 99 -10.27 -7.12 4.93
CA ALA A 99 -9.92 -8.01 3.83
C ALA A 99 -11.16 -8.42 3.02
N THR A 100 -12.26 -8.80 3.67
CA THR A 100 -13.52 -9.12 3.01
C THR A 100 -14.04 -7.92 2.21
N LEU A 101 -14.05 -6.72 2.81
CA LEU A 101 -14.45 -5.49 2.11
C LEU A 101 -13.56 -5.23 0.89
N ALA A 102 -12.24 -5.30 1.03
CA ALA A 102 -11.31 -5.07 -0.07
C ALA A 102 -11.48 -6.09 -1.21
N SER A 103 -11.74 -7.36 -0.88
CA SER A 103 -11.94 -8.42 -1.87
C SER A 103 -13.32 -8.40 -2.55
N GLY A 104 -14.34 -7.87 -1.86
CA GLY A 104 -15.73 -7.83 -2.32
C GLY A 104 -16.09 -6.60 -3.14
N LEU A 105 -15.16 -5.66 -3.34
CA LEU A 105 -15.38 -4.49 -4.18
C LEU A 105 -15.44 -4.90 -5.65
N GLU A 106 -16.53 -4.54 -6.33
CA GLU A 106 -16.66 -4.74 -7.76
C GLU A 106 -15.61 -3.91 -8.51
N VAL A 107 -14.95 -4.54 -9.47
CA VAL A 107 -14.04 -3.85 -10.37
C VAL A 107 -14.89 -3.02 -11.34
N GLY A 108 -14.92 -1.70 -11.12
CA GLY A 108 -15.58 -0.77 -12.01
C GLY A 108 -14.95 -0.76 -13.41
N ARG A 109 -15.69 -0.24 -14.38
CA ARG A 109 -15.20 -0.07 -15.75
C ARG A 109 -14.18 1.06 -15.83
N THR A 110 -13.10 0.85 -16.57
CA THR A 110 -12.07 1.87 -16.78
C THR A 110 -12.52 2.94 -17.78
N PRO A 111 -11.95 4.16 -17.75
CA PRO A 111 -12.27 5.21 -18.71
C PRO A 111 -12.07 4.74 -20.16
N ILE A 112 -10.92 4.12 -20.47
CA ILE A 112 -10.68 3.56 -21.82
C ILE A 112 -11.71 2.49 -22.22
N SER A 113 -12.19 1.65 -21.30
CA SER A 113 -13.23 0.65 -21.60
C SER A 113 -14.57 1.31 -21.92
N ILE A 114 -14.91 2.41 -21.24
CA ILE A 114 -16.12 3.20 -21.52
C ILE A 114 -16.02 3.88 -22.88
N GLU A 115 -14.88 4.50 -23.20
CA GLU A 115 -14.65 5.16 -24.49
C GLU A 115 -14.65 4.16 -25.66
N ILE A 116 -14.06 2.97 -25.50
CA ILE A 116 -14.11 1.91 -26.51
C ILE A 116 -15.55 1.47 -26.76
N GLU A 117 -16.35 1.27 -25.72
CA GLU A 117 -17.76 0.89 -25.89
C GLU A 117 -18.56 2.01 -26.56
N HIS A 118 -18.35 3.27 -26.16
CA HIS A 118 -18.99 4.42 -26.80
C HIS A 118 -18.66 4.49 -28.30
N PHE A 119 -17.39 4.29 -28.65
CA PHE A 119 -16.94 4.24 -30.03
C PHE A 119 -17.56 3.08 -30.81
N ILE A 120 -17.64 1.88 -30.22
CA ILE A 120 -18.28 0.72 -30.82
C ILE A 120 -19.76 1.01 -31.08
N HIS A 121 -20.49 1.60 -30.13
CA HIS A 121 -21.90 1.93 -30.31
C HIS A 121 -22.12 2.91 -31.48
N ILE A 122 -21.26 3.91 -31.65
CA ILE A 122 -21.33 4.84 -32.79
C ILE A 122 -21.14 4.09 -34.11
N ILE A 123 -20.08 3.29 -34.22
CA ILE A 123 -19.78 2.55 -35.44
C ILE A 123 -20.89 1.55 -35.77
N THR A 124 -21.35 0.78 -34.79
CA THR A 124 -22.45 -0.16 -34.97
C THR A 124 -23.73 0.57 -35.39
N GLY A 125 -24.03 1.73 -34.82
CA GLY A 125 -25.16 2.56 -35.23
C GLY A 125 -25.10 2.96 -36.70
N VAL A 126 -23.94 3.45 -37.16
CA VAL A 126 -23.72 3.81 -38.57
C VAL A 126 -23.78 2.57 -39.49
N ALA A 127 -23.15 1.47 -39.10
CA ALA A 127 -23.11 0.23 -39.87
C ALA A 127 -24.52 -0.37 -40.07
N VAL A 128 -25.34 -0.40 -39.02
CA VAL A 128 -26.72 -0.87 -39.09
C VAL A 128 -27.58 0.09 -39.90
N PHE A 129 -27.43 1.41 -39.71
CA PHE A 129 -28.16 2.41 -40.48
C PHE A 129 -27.90 2.28 -41.99
N LEU A 130 -26.62 2.21 -42.39
CA LEU A 130 -26.24 2.01 -43.79
C LEU A 130 -26.68 0.64 -44.29
N GLY A 131 -26.45 -0.43 -43.52
CA GLY A 131 -26.82 -1.79 -43.89
C GLY A 131 -28.32 -1.92 -44.19
N VAL A 132 -29.19 -1.46 -43.29
CA VAL A 132 -30.65 -1.52 -43.47
C VAL A 132 -31.10 -0.60 -44.61
N SER A 133 -30.55 0.61 -44.71
CA SER A 133 -30.92 1.55 -45.77
C SER A 133 -30.61 1.00 -47.16
N PHE A 134 -29.42 0.44 -47.36
CA PHE A 134 -29.02 -0.17 -48.63
C PHE A 134 -29.73 -1.50 -48.90
N PHE A 135 -30.06 -2.26 -47.85
CA PHE A 135 -30.90 -3.46 -47.99
C PHE A 135 -32.27 -3.10 -48.57
N VAL A 136 -32.96 -2.11 -47.99
CA VAL A 136 -34.26 -1.63 -48.50
C VAL A 136 -34.13 -1.09 -49.93
N LEU A 137 -33.07 -0.31 -50.20
CA LEU A 137 -32.82 0.24 -51.55
C LEU A 137 -32.54 -0.85 -52.59
N SER A 138 -31.84 -1.93 -52.22
CA SER A 138 -31.59 -3.06 -53.12
C SER A 138 -32.87 -3.80 -53.50
N LEU A 139 -33.82 -3.95 -52.57
CA LEU A 139 -35.13 -4.52 -52.87
C LEU A 139 -35.94 -3.61 -53.81
N ILE A 140 -35.86 -2.28 -53.63
CA ILE A 140 -36.51 -1.31 -54.53
C ILE A 140 -35.94 -1.37 -55.95
N LEU A 141 -34.62 -1.58 -56.09
CA LEU A 141 -33.95 -1.71 -57.39
C LEU A 141 -34.19 -3.07 -58.09
N GLY A 142 -34.91 -3.99 -57.46
CA GLY A 142 -35.29 -5.28 -58.05
C GLY A 142 -34.27 -6.41 -57.87
N TYR A 143 -33.31 -6.27 -56.95
CA TYR A 143 -32.43 -7.38 -56.58
C TYR A 143 -33.20 -8.50 -55.87
N SER A 144 -32.73 -9.74 -56.01
CA SER A 144 -33.32 -10.88 -55.28
C SER A 144 -33.05 -10.77 -53.78
N TRP A 145 -33.89 -11.39 -52.95
CA TRP A 145 -33.71 -11.43 -51.49
C TRP A 145 -32.35 -11.98 -51.08
N LEU A 146 -31.84 -12.97 -51.80
CA LEU A 146 -30.53 -13.57 -51.51
C LEU A 146 -29.40 -12.58 -51.77
N GLU A 147 -29.44 -11.85 -52.90
CA GLU A 147 -28.47 -10.81 -53.23
C GLU A 147 -28.52 -9.64 -52.24
N ALA A 148 -29.73 -9.21 -51.85
CA ALA A 148 -29.92 -8.15 -50.87
C ALA A 148 -29.29 -8.50 -49.50
N VAL A 149 -29.45 -9.75 -49.03
CA VAL A 149 -28.83 -10.22 -47.78
C VAL A 149 -27.30 -10.28 -47.90
N ILE A 150 -26.77 -10.74 -49.05
CA ILE A 150 -25.32 -10.74 -49.30
C ILE A 150 -24.76 -9.31 -49.25
N PHE A 151 -25.46 -8.33 -49.85
CA PHE A 151 -25.07 -6.91 -49.76
C PHE A 151 -25.11 -6.37 -48.33
N LEU A 152 -26.15 -6.70 -47.54
CA LEU A 152 -26.26 -6.31 -46.14
C LEU A 152 -25.05 -6.80 -45.32
N ILE A 153 -24.71 -8.09 -45.45
CA ILE A 153 -23.55 -8.68 -44.77
C ILE A 153 -22.26 -7.98 -45.21
N GLY A 154 -22.09 -7.74 -46.51
CA GLY A 154 -20.93 -7.04 -47.05
C GLY A 154 -20.77 -5.63 -46.47
N ILE A 155 -21.86 -4.87 -46.33
CA ILE A 155 -21.84 -3.52 -45.75
C ILE A 155 -21.50 -3.58 -44.25
N ILE A 156 -22.09 -4.52 -43.50
CA ILE A 156 -21.81 -4.66 -42.07
C ILE A 156 -20.32 -4.98 -41.86
N VAL A 157 -19.80 -6.01 -42.55
CA VAL A 157 -18.39 -6.40 -42.43
C VAL A 157 -17.46 -5.26 -42.84
N ALA A 158 -17.77 -4.54 -43.93
CA ALA A 158 -16.96 -3.41 -44.37
C ALA A 158 -16.90 -2.24 -43.37
N ASN A 159 -17.88 -2.10 -42.48
CA ASN A 159 -17.94 -1.02 -41.49
C ASN A 159 -17.44 -1.43 -40.10
N VAL A 160 -17.32 -2.73 -39.80
CA VAL A 160 -16.80 -3.20 -38.50
C VAL A 160 -15.27 -3.17 -38.54
N PRO A 161 -14.59 -2.43 -37.65
CA PRO A 161 -13.14 -2.32 -37.68
C PRO A 161 -12.49 -3.49 -36.93
N GLU A 162 -12.27 -4.64 -37.58
CA GLU A 162 -11.77 -5.85 -36.93
C GLU A 162 -10.35 -5.68 -36.34
N GLY A 163 -9.57 -4.74 -36.90
CA GLY A 163 -8.22 -4.42 -36.41
C GLY A 163 -8.17 -3.50 -35.19
N LEU A 164 -9.29 -2.85 -34.80
CA LEU A 164 -9.27 -1.82 -33.77
C LEU A 164 -8.84 -2.37 -32.40
N LEU A 165 -9.51 -3.42 -31.92
CA LEU A 165 -9.23 -3.96 -30.58
C LEU A 165 -7.79 -4.49 -30.46
N ALA A 166 -7.29 -5.11 -31.53
CA ALA A 166 -5.91 -5.59 -31.60
C ALA A 166 -4.90 -4.43 -31.55
N THR A 167 -5.13 -3.38 -32.35
CA THR A 167 -4.25 -2.20 -32.38
C THR A 167 -4.24 -1.45 -31.05
N VAL A 168 -5.39 -1.26 -30.41
CA VAL A 168 -5.48 -0.67 -29.07
C VAL A 168 -4.68 -1.47 -28.04
N THR A 169 -4.83 -2.79 -28.03
CA THR A 169 -4.11 -3.68 -27.10
C THR A 169 -2.59 -3.60 -27.31
N VAL A 170 -2.12 -3.56 -28.57
CA VAL A 170 -0.70 -3.41 -28.89
C VAL A 170 -0.18 -2.04 -28.45
N CYS A 171 -0.93 -0.97 -28.68
CA CYS A 171 -0.58 0.39 -28.24
C CYS A 171 -0.45 0.48 -26.71
N LEU A 172 -1.40 -0.08 -25.96
CA LEU A 172 -1.34 -0.14 -24.50
C LEU A 172 -0.14 -0.97 -24.02
N THR A 173 0.13 -2.11 -24.66
CA THR A 173 1.26 -2.99 -24.32
C THR A 173 2.61 -2.30 -24.54
N LEU A 174 2.77 -1.59 -25.66
CA LEU A 174 3.99 -0.82 -25.95
C LEU A 174 4.21 0.28 -24.90
N THR A 175 3.13 0.90 -24.45
CA THR A 175 3.18 1.97 -23.44
C THR A 175 3.49 1.40 -22.06
N ALA A 176 2.85 0.29 -21.66
CA ALA A 176 3.17 -0.44 -20.44
C ALA A 176 4.64 -0.88 -20.42
N LYS A 177 5.18 -1.36 -21.55
CA LYS A 177 6.60 -1.71 -21.67
C LYS A 177 7.53 -0.51 -21.50
N ARG A 178 7.14 0.68 -22.00
CA ARG A 178 7.89 1.93 -21.78
C ARG A 178 7.85 2.37 -20.30
N MET A 179 6.72 2.20 -19.62
CA MET A 179 6.59 2.47 -18.18
C MET A 179 7.43 1.51 -17.33
N ALA A 180 7.43 0.22 -17.68
CA ALA A 180 8.23 -0.80 -16.99
C ALA A 180 9.73 -0.53 -17.07
N LYS A 181 10.22 0.00 -18.20
CA LYS A 181 11.63 0.46 -18.35
C LYS A 181 12.01 1.59 -17.38
N LYS A 182 11.03 2.29 -16.81
CA LYS A 182 11.21 3.34 -15.79
C LYS A 182 10.78 2.88 -14.39
N ASN A 183 10.83 1.57 -14.13
CA ASN A 183 10.44 0.94 -12.86
C ASN A 183 8.97 1.15 -12.45
N CYS A 184 8.08 1.50 -13.39
CA CYS A 184 6.64 1.55 -13.15
C CYS A 184 5.97 0.31 -13.77
N LEU A 185 5.68 -0.69 -12.93
CA LEU A 185 5.08 -1.95 -13.35
C LEU A 185 3.55 -1.82 -13.43
N VAL A 186 3.00 -2.14 -14.60
CA VAL A 186 1.55 -2.13 -14.85
C VAL A 186 1.03 -3.57 -14.86
N LYS A 187 0.10 -3.89 -13.96
CA LYS A 187 -0.55 -5.21 -13.90
C LYS A 187 -1.74 -5.33 -14.85
N ASN A 188 -2.51 -4.24 -15.02
CA ASN A 188 -3.68 -4.16 -15.90
C ASN A 188 -3.41 -3.14 -17.01
N LEU A 189 -3.45 -3.55 -18.28
CA LEU A 189 -3.08 -2.68 -19.42
C LEU A 189 -3.93 -1.40 -19.52
N GLU A 190 -5.20 -1.47 -19.13
CA GLU A 190 -6.11 -0.32 -19.13
C GLU A 190 -5.69 0.76 -18.12
N ALA A 191 -4.98 0.39 -17.04
CA ALA A 191 -4.51 1.33 -16.02
C ALA A 191 -3.47 2.33 -16.56
N VAL A 192 -2.82 2.01 -17.68
CA VAL A 192 -1.88 2.93 -18.37
C VAL A 192 -2.57 4.22 -18.76
N GLU A 193 -3.79 4.13 -19.31
CA GLU A 193 -4.56 5.28 -19.75
C GLU A 193 -5.25 5.95 -18.57
N THR A 194 -5.74 5.16 -17.60
CA THR A 194 -6.44 5.68 -16.43
C THR A 194 -5.62 6.74 -15.69
N LEU A 195 -4.29 6.55 -15.58
CA LEU A 195 -3.40 7.54 -14.96
C LEU A 195 -3.39 8.90 -15.68
N GLY A 196 -3.54 8.91 -17.01
CA GLY A 196 -3.63 10.13 -17.82
C GLY A 196 -4.97 10.85 -17.68
N SER A 197 -6.03 10.11 -17.37
CA SER A 197 -7.39 10.63 -17.17
C SER A 197 -7.72 10.90 -15.69
N THR A 198 -6.78 10.68 -14.78
CA THR A 198 -6.94 10.94 -13.34
C THR A 198 -7.05 12.44 -13.06
N SER A 199 -8.15 12.86 -12.41
CA SER A 199 -8.37 14.24 -11.97
C SER A 199 -8.11 14.48 -10.48
N THR A 200 -8.03 13.42 -9.68
CA THR A 200 -7.81 13.50 -8.23
C THR A 200 -6.95 12.33 -7.78
N ILE A 201 -5.89 12.63 -7.02
CA ILE A 201 -4.99 11.63 -6.44
C ILE A 201 -5.22 11.58 -4.94
N CYS A 202 -5.69 10.45 -4.44
CA CYS A 202 -5.74 10.15 -3.02
C CYS A 202 -4.45 9.39 -2.67
N SER A 203 -3.53 10.06 -1.97
CA SER A 203 -2.25 9.47 -1.57
C SER A 203 -2.26 9.14 -0.09
N ASP A 204 -1.77 7.96 0.26
CA ASP A 204 -1.35 7.68 1.63
C ASP A 204 -0.14 8.57 1.99
N LYS A 205 0.04 8.87 3.28
CA LYS A 205 1.19 9.63 3.77
C LYS A 205 2.38 8.69 3.97
N THR A 206 2.23 7.68 4.81
CA THR A 206 3.36 6.93 5.36
C THR A 206 3.83 5.87 4.38
N GLY A 207 5.09 5.95 3.94
CA GLY A 207 5.65 5.03 2.96
C GLY A 207 5.26 5.30 1.51
N THR A 208 4.42 6.33 1.27
CA THR A 208 4.08 6.81 -0.08
C THR A 208 4.60 8.23 -0.31
N LEU A 209 4.17 9.21 0.49
CA LEU A 209 4.71 10.57 0.46
C LEU A 209 5.98 10.69 1.32
N THR A 210 6.00 10.00 2.47
CA THR A 210 7.15 9.97 3.36
C THR A 210 7.97 8.71 3.15
N GLN A 211 9.25 8.76 3.56
CA GLN A 211 10.18 7.62 3.44
C GLN A 211 9.91 6.49 4.45
N ASN A 212 8.83 6.58 5.25
CA ASN A 212 8.53 5.69 6.39
C ASN A 212 9.76 5.40 7.28
N ARG A 213 10.54 6.45 7.57
CA ARG A 213 11.76 6.35 8.37
C ARG A 213 11.93 7.60 9.22
N MET A 214 12.01 7.41 10.53
CA MET A 214 12.37 8.48 11.44
C MET A 214 13.76 9.03 11.09
N THR A 215 13.84 10.34 10.88
CA THR A 215 15.06 11.03 10.43
C THR A 215 15.17 12.35 11.18
N VAL A 216 16.36 12.69 11.68
CA VAL A 216 16.59 13.98 12.35
C VAL A 216 16.32 15.09 11.34
N ALA A 217 15.42 16.01 11.69
CA ALA A 217 15.00 17.11 10.81
C ALA A 217 15.61 18.44 11.23
N HIS A 218 15.61 18.73 12.54
CA HIS A 218 16.07 19.99 13.09
C HIS A 218 16.86 19.76 14.38
N MET A 219 17.83 20.62 14.63
CA MET A 219 18.62 20.66 15.86
C MET A 219 18.60 22.08 16.43
N TRP A 220 18.62 22.21 17.75
CA TRP A 220 18.66 23.50 18.42
C TRP A 220 19.90 23.57 19.31
N PHE A 221 20.83 24.46 18.96
CA PHE A 221 22.02 24.78 19.74
C PHE A 221 22.47 26.20 19.40
N ASP A 222 23.31 26.81 20.22
CA ASP A 222 23.77 28.21 20.04
C ASP A 222 22.61 29.22 19.85
N ASN A 223 21.46 28.92 20.45
CA ASN A 223 20.21 29.69 20.32
C ASN A 223 19.72 29.85 18.86
N GLN A 224 20.04 28.89 18.00
CA GLN A 224 19.64 28.84 16.59
C GLN A 224 19.04 27.48 16.24
N ILE A 225 18.13 27.47 15.25
CA ILE A 225 17.60 26.25 14.66
C ILE A 225 18.45 25.91 13.44
N HIS A 226 18.98 24.69 13.41
CA HIS A 226 19.75 24.15 12.30
C HIS A 226 18.94 23.06 11.61
N GLU A 227 18.73 23.18 10.31
CA GLU A 227 18.05 22.19 9.48
C GLU A 227 19.02 21.09 9.04
N ALA A 228 18.63 19.83 9.21
CA ALA A 228 19.36 18.67 8.74
C ALA A 228 18.81 18.19 7.39
N ASP A 229 19.66 17.53 6.60
CA ASP A 229 19.23 16.95 5.33
C ASP A 229 18.39 15.68 5.55
N THR A 230 17.11 15.77 5.22
CA THR A 230 16.13 14.67 5.35
C THR A 230 15.94 13.87 4.05
N THR A 231 16.62 14.24 2.97
CA THR A 231 16.50 13.56 1.67
C THR A 231 17.17 12.18 1.68
N GLU A 232 16.58 11.23 0.95
CA GLU A 232 17.09 9.85 0.92
C GLU A 232 18.47 9.69 0.28
N ASN A 233 18.84 10.63 -0.58
CA ASN A 233 20.07 10.65 -1.37
C ASN A 233 21.07 11.72 -0.89
N GLN A 234 20.77 12.38 0.23
CA GLN A 234 21.62 13.43 0.83
C GLN A 234 21.94 14.57 -0.16
N SER A 235 20.90 15.10 -0.79
CA SER A 235 20.99 16.19 -1.78
C SER A 235 20.53 17.56 -1.26
N GLY A 236 20.13 17.63 0.02
CA GLY A 236 19.65 18.84 0.67
C GLY A 236 20.76 19.74 1.21
N THR A 237 20.35 20.73 1.99
CA THR A 237 21.25 21.70 2.62
C THR A 237 21.97 21.09 3.82
N SER A 238 23.28 21.34 3.94
CA SER A 238 24.03 21.05 5.15
C SER A 238 23.93 22.20 6.15
N PHE A 239 24.04 21.88 7.43
CA PHE A 239 24.22 22.85 8.51
C PHE A 239 25.72 23.02 8.87
N ASP A 240 26.03 24.06 9.63
CA ASP A 240 27.39 24.31 10.14
C ASP A 240 27.76 23.32 11.25
N ARG A 241 28.89 22.63 11.06
CA ARG A 241 29.43 21.61 11.97
C ARG A 241 30.68 22.08 12.72
N SER A 242 31.09 23.33 12.53
CA SER A 242 32.34 23.86 13.08
C SER A 242 32.25 24.26 14.56
N SER A 243 31.04 24.52 15.07
CA SER A 243 30.81 24.90 16.46
C SER A 243 31.22 23.80 17.44
N ALA A 244 31.91 24.18 18.53
CA ALA A 244 32.22 23.27 19.63
C ALA A 244 30.96 22.73 20.32
N THR A 245 29.86 23.51 20.29
CA THR A 245 28.56 23.10 20.83
C THR A 245 27.98 21.92 20.04
N TRP A 246 28.13 21.94 18.71
CA TRP A 246 27.75 20.80 17.86
C TRP A 246 28.53 19.55 18.23
N ALA A 247 29.86 19.65 18.35
CA ALA A 247 30.69 18.49 18.69
C ALA A 247 30.31 17.87 20.05
N ALA A 248 29.92 18.68 21.04
CA ALA A 248 29.41 18.20 22.31
C ALA A 248 28.04 17.52 22.17
N LEU A 249 27.10 18.14 21.44
CA LEU A 249 25.77 17.59 21.19
C LEU A 249 25.84 16.25 20.43
N ALA A 250 26.64 16.20 19.37
CA ALA A 250 26.85 15.02 18.56
C ALA A 250 27.43 13.86 19.37
N ARG A 251 28.37 14.15 20.27
CA ARG A 251 28.94 13.16 21.20
C ARG A 251 27.88 12.61 22.16
N VAL A 252 27.00 13.47 22.70
CA VAL A 252 25.90 13.00 23.57
C VAL A 252 24.95 12.11 22.78
N ALA A 253 24.56 12.51 21.57
CA ALA A 253 23.66 11.73 20.72
C ALA A 253 24.26 10.38 20.27
N GLY A 254 25.58 10.29 20.11
CA GLY A 254 26.28 9.04 19.79
C GLY A 254 26.52 8.13 21.00
N LEU A 255 26.86 8.67 22.17
CA LEU A 255 27.19 7.88 23.37
C LEU A 255 25.96 7.49 24.19
N CYS A 256 24.96 8.37 24.29
CA CYS A 256 23.73 8.13 25.04
C CYS A 256 22.66 7.49 24.13
N ASN A 257 23.06 6.44 23.41
CA ASN A 257 22.25 5.79 22.39
C ASN A 257 22.55 4.29 22.37
N ARG A 258 21.49 3.46 22.31
CA ARG A 258 21.61 2.00 22.30
C ARG A 258 21.49 1.38 20.91
N ALA A 259 21.21 2.20 19.89
CA ALA A 259 21.08 1.73 18.52
C ALA A 259 22.42 1.28 17.94
N VAL A 260 22.39 0.19 17.16
CA VAL A 260 23.57 -0.35 16.45
C VAL A 260 23.21 -0.79 15.03
N PHE A 261 24.11 -0.56 14.08
CA PHE A 261 23.94 -1.13 12.73
C PHE A 261 24.04 -2.65 12.76
N LEU A 262 23.25 -3.32 11.94
CA LEU A 262 23.40 -4.77 11.73
C LEU A 262 24.70 -5.08 10.97
N ALA A 263 25.17 -6.32 11.12
CA ALA A 263 26.42 -6.76 10.49
C ALA A 263 26.34 -6.75 8.95
N GLU A 264 27.50 -6.58 8.30
CA GLU A 264 27.70 -6.75 6.85
C GLU A 264 26.97 -5.75 5.93
N GLN A 265 26.74 -4.51 6.40
CA GLN A 265 26.00 -3.48 5.64
C GLN A 265 26.86 -2.34 5.09
N SER A 266 28.18 -2.51 5.00
CA SER A 266 29.12 -1.45 4.59
C SER A 266 28.86 -0.92 3.17
N ASN A 267 28.34 -1.75 2.27
CA ASN A 267 28.03 -1.40 0.88
C ASN A 267 26.67 -0.68 0.71
N ILE A 268 25.90 -0.55 1.78
CA ILE A 268 24.57 0.07 1.76
C ILE A 268 24.71 1.53 2.24
N PRO A 269 24.05 2.52 1.59
CA PRO A 269 24.02 3.89 2.06
C PRO A 269 23.54 3.99 3.52
N ILE A 270 24.17 4.84 4.34
CA ILE A 270 23.94 4.94 5.79
C ILE A 270 22.46 5.01 6.15
N LEU A 271 21.69 5.85 5.45
CA LEU A 271 20.26 6.01 5.68
C LEU A 271 19.40 4.75 5.43
N LYS A 272 19.88 3.86 4.56
CA LYS A 272 19.21 2.60 4.16
C LYS A 272 19.74 1.37 4.93
N ARG A 273 20.75 1.53 5.79
CA ARG A 273 21.22 0.46 6.68
C ARG A 273 20.15 0.13 7.71
N ASP A 274 20.05 -1.15 8.05
CA ASP A 274 19.21 -1.65 9.13
C ASP A 274 19.88 -1.42 10.47
N VAL A 275 19.06 -1.08 11.46
CA VAL A 275 19.50 -0.71 12.80
C VAL A 275 18.70 -1.51 13.82
N ALA A 276 19.41 -2.11 14.78
CA ALA A 276 18.79 -2.65 15.98
C ALA A 276 18.69 -1.54 17.02
N GLY A 277 17.47 -1.10 17.33
CA GLY A 277 17.18 0.00 18.25
C GLY A 277 15.77 0.53 17.99
N ASP A 278 15.28 1.43 18.84
CA ASP A 278 14.03 2.13 18.52
C ASP A 278 14.23 3.14 17.37
N ALA A 279 13.12 3.64 16.80
CA ALA A 279 13.17 4.52 15.64
C ALA A 279 13.87 5.87 15.92
N SER A 280 13.76 6.39 17.14
CA SER A 280 14.36 7.67 17.54
C SER A 280 15.87 7.51 17.72
N GLU A 281 16.30 6.49 18.45
CA GLU A 281 17.71 6.13 18.63
C GLU A 281 18.38 5.82 17.28
N SER A 282 17.69 5.09 16.40
CA SER A 282 18.16 4.77 15.04
C SER A 282 18.33 6.02 14.18
N ALA A 283 17.44 7.00 14.30
CA ALA A 283 17.53 8.27 13.57
C ALA A 283 18.75 9.09 14.03
N LEU A 284 19.00 9.13 15.34
CA LEU A 284 20.19 9.78 15.91
C LEU A 284 21.47 9.10 15.45
N LEU A 285 21.56 7.77 15.53
CA LEU A 285 22.74 7.01 15.07
C LEU A 285 23.07 7.31 13.61
N LYS A 286 22.07 7.29 12.72
CA LYS A 286 22.23 7.60 11.30
C LYS A 286 22.66 9.05 11.07
N CYS A 287 22.12 10.00 11.84
CA CYS A 287 22.50 11.41 11.74
C CYS A 287 23.97 11.64 12.13
N ILE A 288 24.42 11.03 13.22
CA ILE A 288 25.81 11.16 13.68
C ILE A 288 26.78 10.50 12.71
N GLU A 289 26.48 9.29 12.21
CA GLU A 289 27.31 8.59 11.21
C GLU A 289 27.45 9.37 9.88
N LEU A 290 26.47 10.23 9.53
CA LEU A 290 26.54 11.10 8.35
C LEU A 290 27.31 12.41 8.60
N CYS A 291 27.30 12.89 9.84
CA CYS A 291 27.71 14.26 10.16
C CYS A 291 29.02 14.38 10.94
N CYS A 292 29.53 13.29 11.52
CA CYS A 292 30.73 13.23 12.34
C CYS A 292 31.70 12.17 11.83
#